data_AF-A0A355WN78-F1
#
_entry.id   AF-A0A355WN78-F1
#
_cell.length_a   1.000
_cell.length_b   1.000
_cell.length_c   1.000
_cell.angle_alpha   90.00
_cell.angle_beta   90.00
_cell.angle_gamma   90.00
#
_symmetry.space_group_name_H-M   'P 1'
#
loop_
_entity.id
_entity.type
_entity.pdbx_description
1 polymer ?
#
loop_
_entity_poly.entity_id
_entity_poly.type
_entity_poly.pdbx_seq_one_letter_code
_entity_poly.pdbx_strand_id
1 'polypeptide(L)'
;MTAQDPLMEFTGSSVNGLNEAPPLFLESAPVLSSDDNVRHEGLDRLVRKFDPADRDDRNRALGLSGEETILLFERKRLTDAGMPELAGKIRWVSQEDGDGAGYDIRSFDFSGYERLLEVKTTRGYQKTPFYLSRNELEFSEERPDAFRIVRLYDFARVPRAFELSPPLNKVVRIRPESYKASFA
;
A
#
# COMPACT_ATOMS: atom_id res chain seq x y z
N MET A 1 53.87 -19.47 39.71
CA MET A 1 53.12 -20.74 39.56
C MET A 1 51.86 -20.60 40.41
N THR A 2 50.64 -20.58 39.92
CA THR A 2 50.04 -20.64 38.59
C THR A 2 48.61 -20.13 38.79
N ALA A 3 48.09 -19.34 37.86
CA ALA A 3 46.72 -18.81 37.91
C ALA A 3 45.66 -19.92 37.83
N GLN A 4 44.47 -19.66 38.34
CA GLN A 4 43.19 -19.98 37.69
C GLN A 4 42.00 -19.36 38.46
N ASP A 5 41.49 -18.26 37.90
CA ASP A 5 40.13 -17.75 38.13
C ASP A 5 39.12 -18.62 37.37
N PRO A 6 37.96 -18.97 37.95
CA PRO A 6 36.84 -19.51 37.18
C PRO A 6 36.01 -18.40 36.54
N LEU A 7 35.75 -18.53 35.23
CA LEU A 7 34.82 -17.72 34.46
C LEU A 7 33.42 -17.72 35.09
N MET A 8 32.84 -16.53 35.32
CA MET A 8 31.39 -16.33 35.35
C MET A 8 30.91 -16.05 33.93
N GLU A 9 30.21 -17.00 33.34
CA GLU A 9 29.46 -16.83 32.10
C GLU A 9 28.37 -15.76 32.27
N PHE A 10 28.44 -14.73 31.43
CA PHE A 10 27.34 -13.81 31.19
C PHE A 10 26.19 -14.58 30.52
N THR A 11 25.12 -14.83 31.27
CA THR A 11 23.87 -15.34 30.70
C THR A 11 23.25 -14.25 29.82
N GLY A 12 23.39 -14.43 28.50
CA GLY A 12 22.64 -13.68 27.51
C GLY A 12 21.14 -13.87 27.73
N SER A 13 20.46 -12.77 28.03
CA SER A 13 19.00 -12.72 27.97
C SER A 13 18.61 -12.42 26.52
N SER A 14 18.40 -13.47 25.74
CA SER A 14 17.85 -13.38 24.39
C SER A 14 16.43 -12.82 24.47
N VAL A 15 16.27 -11.60 23.94
CA VAL A 15 14.98 -10.99 23.59
C VAL A 15 14.30 -11.85 22.52
N ASN A 16 13.37 -12.70 22.94
CA ASN A 16 12.46 -13.41 22.06
C ASN A 16 11.21 -12.55 21.83
N GLY A 17 10.90 -12.28 20.56
CA GLY A 17 9.56 -11.83 20.17
C GLY A 17 9.47 -10.73 19.11
N LEU A 18 10.37 -10.64 18.14
CA LEU A 18 10.04 -9.93 16.89
C LEU A 18 9.23 -10.90 16.02
N ASN A 19 7.91 -10.83 16.14
CA ASN A 19 7.01 -11.36 15.12
C ASN A 19 7.31 -10.57 13.83
N GLU A 20 8.25 -11.06 13.02
CA GLU A 20 8.40 -10.57 11.65
C GLU A 20 7.08 -10.87 10.95
N ALA A 21 6.37 -9.80 10.55
CA ALA A 21 5.24 -9.94 9.64
C ALA A 21 5.72 -10.71 8.40
N PRO A 22 4.93 -11.67 7.88
CA PRO A 22 5.34 -12.47 6.73
C PRO A 22 5.77 -11.54 5.58
N PRO A 23 6.84 -11.87 4.83
CA PRO A 23 7.35 -11.00 3.80
C PRO A 23 6.27 -10.72 2.77
N LEU A 24 5.93 -9.44 2.60
CA LEU A 24 5.02 -9.00 1.54
C LEU A 24 5.76 -9.13 0.21
N PHE A 25 5.17 -9.83 -0.75
CA PHE A 25 5.70 -9.97 -2.10
C PHE A 25 4.79 -9.26 -3.09
N LEU A 26 5.38 -8.50 -4.01
CA LEU A 26 4.67 -7.88 -5.12
C LEU A 26 4.55 -8.89 -6.26
N GLU A 27 3.36 -9.41 -6.49
CA GLU A 27 3.06 -10.32 -7.59
C GLU A 27 2.62 -9.57 -8.86
N SER A 28 2.46 -10.31 -9.97
CA SER A 28 1.97 -9.74 -11.22
C SER A 28 0.50 -9.30 -11.10
N ALA A 29 0.21 -8.07 -11.54
CA ALA A 29 -1.15 -7.56 -11.58
C ALA A 29 -2.06 -8.42 -12.48
N PRO A 30 -3.34 -8.62 -12.08
CA PRO A 30 -4.29 -9.36 -12.90
C PRO A 30 -4.54 -8.63 -14.23
N VAL A 31 -4.64 -9.39 -15.32
CA VAL A 31 -4.95 -8.83 -16.65
C VAL A 31 -6.42 -8.42 -16.70
N LEU A 32 -6.68 -7.23 -17.23
CA LEU A 32 -8.03 -6.77 -17.50
C LEU A 32 -8.62 -7.58 -18.66
N SER A 33 -9.62 -8.41 -18.38
CA SER A 33 -10.30 -9.21 -19.41
C SER A 33 -11.63 -8.57 -19.84
N SER A 34 -12.07 -8.88 -21.07
CA SER A 34 -13.40 -8.49 -21.57
C SER A 34 -14.53 -9.14 -20.76
N ASP A 35 -14.29 -10.36 -20.27
CA ASP A 35 -15.29 -11.27 -19.70
C ASP A 35 -15.56 -11.01 -18.21
N ASP A 36 -14.74 -10.18 -17.54
CA ASP A 36 -15.00 -9.64 -16.20
C ASP A 36 -16.23 -8.69 -16.16
N ASN A 37 -17.07 -8.70 -17.21
CA ASN A 37 -18.35 -8.00 -17.33
C ASN A 37 -19.47 -8.59 -16.45
N VAL A 38 -19.21 -9.71 -15.75
CA VAL A 38 -20.20 -10.32 -14.85
C VAL A 38 -20.37 -9.42 -13.62
N ARG A 39 -21.45 -8.64 -13.65
CA ARG A 39 -21.93 -7.86 -12.50
C ARG A 39 -22.15 -8.81 -11.32
N HIS A 40 -21.27 -8.75 -10.34
CA HIS A 40 -21.60 -9.28 -9.02
C HIS A 40 -22.44 -8.22 -8.31
N GLU A 41 -23.76 -8.19 -8.57
CA GLU A 41 -24.68 -7.23 -7.94
C GLU A 41 -24.56 -7.22 -6.40
N GLY A 42 -24.16 -8.34 -5.79
CA GLY A 42 -23.81 -8.45 -4.37
C GLY A 42 -22.52 -7.71 -3.98
N LEU A 43 -21.48 -7.76 -4.81
CA LEU A 43 -20.25 -6.95 -4.62
C LEU A 43 -20.56 -5.47 -4.84
N ASP A 44 -21.33 -5.13 -5.88
CA ASP A 44 -21.70 -3.74 -6.16
C ASP A 44 -22.52 -3.12 -5.01
N ARG A 45 -23.35 -3.90 -4.30
CA ARG A 45 -24.05 -3.41 -3.09
C ARG A 45 -23.15 -3.26 -1.88
N LEU A 46 -22.13 -4.11 -1.73
CA LEU A 46 -21.11 -3.98 -0.68
C LEU A 46 -20.18 -2.79 -0.96
N VAL A 47 -19.88 -2.54 -2.23
CA VAL A 47 -19.05 -1.44 -2.74
C VAL A 47 -19.83 -0.13 -2.73
N ARG A 48 -21.08 -0.06 -3.20
CA ARG A 48 -21.92 1.16 -3.12
C ARG A 48 -22.23 1.64 -1.70
N LYS A 49 -22.12 0.77 -0.69
CA LYS A 49 -22.21 1.16 0.73
C LYS A 49 -20.91 1.81 1.24
N PHE A 50 -19.88 1.86 0.40
CA PHE A 50 -18.51 2.28 0.67
C PHE A 50 -18.27 3.65 0.03
N ASP A 51 -19.10 4.63 0.39
CA ASP A 51 -18.80 6.04 0.15
C ASP A 51 -17.56 6.43 0.99
N PRO A 52 -16.51 7.02 0.40
CA PRO A 52 -15.28 7.42 1.09
C PRO A 52 -15.48 8.43 2.23
N ALA A 53 -16.59 9.17 2.28
CA ALA A 53 -16.75 10.27 3.23
C ALA A 53 -17.28 9.87 4.62
N ASP A 54 -17.87 8.68 4.81
CA ASP A 54 -18.44 8.30 6.10
C ASP A 54 -18.23 6.82 6.49
N ARG A 55 -17.12 6.62 7.23
CA ARG A 55 -17.10 6.00 8.56
C ARG A 55 -17.61 4.56 8.70
N ASP A 56 -16.65 3.64 8.62
CA ASP A 56 -16.43 2.71 9.72
C ASP A 56 -14.98 2.91 10.20
N ASP A 57 -14.75 3.05 11.50
CA ASP A 57 -13.39 3.14 12.06
C ASP A 57 -12.54 1.93 11.64
N ARG A 58 -13.20 0.79 11.41
CA ARG A 58 -12.55 -0.42 10.89
C ARG A 58 -12.03 -0.30 9.46
N ASN A 59 -12.65 0.54 8.63
CA ASN A 59 -12.19 0.77 7.25
C ASN A 59 -11.05 1.78 7.23
N ARG A 60 -11.10 2.80 8.10
CA ARG A 60 -9.97 3.73 8.28
C ARG A 60 -8.76 3.03 8.88
N ALA A 61 -8.96 2.26 9.94
CA ALA A 61 -7.90 1.45 10.53
C ALA A 61 -7.32 0.45 9.52
N LEU A 62 -8.14 -0.14 8.65
CA LEU A 62 -7.66 -0.99 7.56
C LEU A 62 -6.78 -0.23 6.56
N GLY A 63 -7.21 0.97 6.14
CA GLY A 63 -6.42 1.84 5.27
C GLY A 63 -5.06 2.15 5.87
N LEU A 64 -5.06 2.68 7.10
CA LEU A 64 -3.85 3.03 7.86
C LEU A 64 -2.90 1.85 8.05
N SER A 65 -3.41 0.67 8.43
CA SER A 65 -2.57 -0.53 8.56
C SER A 65 -1.99 -0.97 7.22
N GLY A 66 -2.72 -0.76 6.12
CA GLY A 66 -2.20 -1.04 4.78
C GLY A 66 -1.09 -0.08 4.38
N GLU A 67 -1.29 1.22 4.59
CA GLU A 67 -0.27 2.24 4.36
C GLU A 67 1.00 1.98 5.19
N GLU A 68 0.87 1.70 6.49
CA GLU A 68 1.99 1.32 7.35
C GLU A 68 2.73 0.09 6.82
N THR A 69 1.98 -0.93 6.37
CA THR A 69 2.56 -2.15 5.79
C THR A 69 3.41 -1.83 4.55
N ILE A 70 2.93 -0.96 3.64
CA ILE A 70 3.68 -0.56 2.46
C ILE A 70 4.88 0.31 2.80
N LEU A 71 4.75 1.20 3.78
CA LEU A 71 5.86 2.03 4.24
C LEU A 71 7.02 1.18 4.75
N LEU A 72 6.72 0.19 5.61
CA LEU A 72 7.71 -0.74 6.14
C LEU A 72 8.29 -1.64 5.05
N PHE A 73 7.44 -2.12 4.13
CA PHE A 73 7.87 -2.90 2.98
C PHE A 73 8.85 -2.13 2.09
N GLU A 74 8.55 -0.88 1.72
CA GLU A 74 9.41 -0.07 0.85
C GLU A 74 10.74 0.27 1.52
N ARG A 75 10.74 0.56 2.83
CA ARG A 75 11.97 0.74 3.62
C ARG A 75 12.82 -0.52 3.60
N LYS A 76 12.22 -1.66 3.92
CA LYS A 76 12.91 -2.95 3.89
C LYS A 76 13.45 -3.27 2.48
N ARG A 77 12.66 -3.06 1.44
CA ARG A 77 13.05 -3.29 0.03
C ARG A 77 14.33 -2.52 -0.35
N LEU A 78 14.43 -1.24 0.05
CA LEU A 78 15.62 -0.43 -0.23
C LEU A 78 16.79 -0.77 0.69
N THR A 79 16.55 -1.05 1.97
CA THR A 79 17.59 -1.48 2.91
C THR A 79 18.23 -2.81 2.47
N ASP A 80 17.41 -3.79 2.11
CA ASP A 80 17.87 -5.11 1.63
C ASP A 80 18.65 -5.00 0.30
N ALA A 81 18.37 -3.98 -0.51
CA ALA A 81 19.10 -3.66 -1.73
C ALA A 81 20.41 -2.87 -1.48
N GLY A 82 20.80 -2.64 -0.22
CA GLY A 82 22.00 -1.89 0.12
C GLY A 82 21.86 -0.38 -0.06
N MET A 83 20.64 0.15 -0.03
CA MET A 83 20.33 1.58 -0.22
C MET A 83 19.68 2.22 1.04
N PRO A 84 20.29 2.09 2.24
CA PRO A 84 19.68 2.57 3.49
C PRO A 84 19.43 4.09 3.50
N GLU A 85 20.26 4.87 2.81
CA GLU A 85 20.09 6.32 2.67
C GLU A 85 18.82 6.70 1.91
N LEU A 86 18.41 5.90 0.91
CA LEU A 86 17.13 6.11 0.22
C LEU A 86 15.97 5.60 1.06
N ALA A 87 16.14 4.47 1.76
CA ALA A 87 15.14 3.96 2.70
C ALA A 87 14.78 4.99 3.79
N GLY A 88 15.78 5.69 4.31
CA GLY A 88 15.61 6.78 5.29
C GLY A 88 14.88 8.02 4.76
N LYS A 89 14.76 8.18 3.42
CA LYS A 89 14.05 9.29 2.78
C LYS A 89 12.60 8.98 2.43
N ILE A 90 12.14 7.75 2.67
CA ILE A 90 10.74 7.35 2.44
C ILE A 90 9.84 8.06 3.46
N ARG A 91 8.79 8.72 2.97
CA ARG A 91 7.82 9.51 3.77
C ARG A 91 6.41 8.95 3.66
N TRP A 92 5.64 9.07 4.74
CA TRP A 92 4.21 8.78 4.77
C TRP A 92 3.44 10.08 4.57
N VAL A 93 3.29 10.47 3.30
CA VAL A 93 2.81 11.79 2.89
C VAL A 93 1.36 12.05 3.33
N SER A 94 0.44 11.10 3.19
CA SER A 94 -0.95 11.31 3.62
C SER A 94 -1.09 11.51 5.13
N GLN A 95 -0.23 10.87 5.95
CA GLN A 95 -0.19 11.11 7.40
C GLN A 95 0.54 12.40 7.79
N GLU A 96 1.65 12.73 7.13
CA GLU A 96 2.51 13.86 7.49
C GLU A 96 1.97 15.19 6.96
N ASP A 97 1.50 15.20 5.70
CA ASP A 97 1.14 16.41 4.94
C ASP A 97 -0.38 16.48 4.64
N GLY A 98 -1.12 15.39 4.89
CA GLY A 98 -2.55 15.24 4.59
C GLY A 98 -2.85 14.69 3.19
N ASP A 99 -4.12 14.38 2.93
CA ASP A 99 -4.57 13.68 1.70
C ASP A 99 -4.54 14.53 0.42
N GLY A 100 -4.06 15.78 0.50
CA GLY A 100 -4.05 16.73 -0.61
C GLY A 100 -3.01 16.42 -1.70
N ALA A 101 -2.01 15.59 -1.41
CA ALA A 101 -0.91 15.30 -2.33
C ALA A 101 -1.29 14.37 -3.51
N GLY A 102 -2.39 13.61 -3.37
CA GLY A 102 -2.85 12.66 -4.40
C GLY A 102 -2.16 11.30 -4.36
N TYR A 103 -1.42 10.99 -3.29
CA TYR A 103 -0.79 9.70 -3.01
C TYR A 103 -0.43 9.59 -1.51
N ASP A 104 -0.22 8.37 -1.01
CA ASP A 104 0.04 8.09 0.40
C ASP A 104 1.52 8.09 0.78
N ILE A 105 2.37 7.46 -0.04
CA ILE A 105 3.78 7.20 0.31
C ILE A 105 4.70 7.68 -0.79
N ARG A 106 5.72 8.47 -0.41
CA ARG A 106 6.84 8.81 -1.30
C ARG A 106 7.99 7.83 -1.07
N SER A 107 8.33 7.07 -2.10
CA SER A 107 9.40 6.07 -2.11
C SER A 107 10.33 6.27 -3.32
N PHE A 108 11.25 5.32 -3.54
CA PHE A 108 12.26 5.36 -4.61
C PHE A 108 12.45 3.99 -5.25
N ASP A 109 12.73 3.96 -6.55
CA ASP A 109 13.23 2.75 -7.21
C ASP A 109 14.72 2.54 -6.92
N PHE A 110 15.29 1.45 -7.44
CA PHE A 110 16.69 1.11 -7.26
C PHE A 110 17.67 2.02 -8.04
N SER A 111 17.15 2.85 -8.94
CA SER A 111 17.93 3.91 -9.61
C SER A 111 17.83 5.25 -8.88
N GLY A 112 17.04 5.32 -7.81
CA GLY A 112 16.82 6.53 -7.01
C GLY A 112 15.74 7.46 -7.55
N TYR A 113 15.00 7.08 -8.60
CA TYR A 113 13.86 7.84 -9.07
C TYR A 113 12.66 7.65 -8.15
N GLU A 114 11.84 8.70 -8.04
CA GLU A 114 10.68 8.68 -7.16
C GLU A 114 9.64 7.64 -7.58
N ARG A 115 9.06 6.99 -6.58
CA ARG A 115 7.83 6.22 -6.67
C ARG A 115 6.80 6.90 -5.78
N LEU A 116 5.65 7.22 -6.33
CA LEU A 116 4.57 7.93 -5.63
C LEU A 116 3.41 6.95 -5.49
N LEU A 117 3.24 6.40 -4.29
CA LEU A 117 2.42 5.21 -4.08
C LEU A 117 1.07 5.60 -3.46
N GLU A 118 0.00 5.23 -4.14
CA GLU A 118 -1.36 5.25 -3.63
C GLU A 118 -1.75 3.85 -3.14
N VAL A 119 -2.12 3.70 -1.87
CA VAL A 119 -2.33 2.40 -1.22
C VAL A 119 -3.82 2.07 -1.14
N LYS A 120 -4.22 0.97 -1.78
CA LYS A 120 -5.60 0.48 -1.74
C LYS A 120 -5.67 -0.85 -1.01
N THR A 121 -6.29 -0.88 0.16
CA THR A 121 -6.33 -2.07 1.04
C THR A 121 -7.72 -2.71 1.07
N THR A 122 -7.78 -4.04 0.95
CA THR A 122 -9.02 -4.80 1.12
C THR A 122 -8.80 -6.09 1.90
N ARG A 123 -9.85 -6.56 2.59
CA ARG A 123 -9.91 -7.94 3.13
C ARG A 123 -10.41 -8.95 2.10
N GLY A 124 -10.95 -8.47 0.97
CA GLY A 124 -11.40 -9.31 -0.12
C GLY A 124 -10.26 -9.77 -1.03
N TYR A 125 -10.65 -10.41 -2.13
CA TYR A 125 -9.73 -10.96 -3.12
C TYR A 125 -9.14 -9.89 -4.06
N GLN A 126 -8.16 -10.29 -4.87
CA GLN A 126 -7.37 -9.43 -5.76
C GLN A 126 -8.21 -8.47 -6.66
N LYS A 127 -9.36 -8.92 -7.18
CA LYS A 127 -10.22 -8.14 -8.11
C LYS A 127 -11.34 -7.37 -7.41
N THR A 128 -11.36 -7.31 -6.08
CA THR A 128 -12.38 -6.53 -5.35
C THR A 128 -12.33 -5.07 -5.82
N PRO A 129 -13.44 -4.43 -6.19
CA PRO A 129 -13.44 -3.03 -6.59
C PRO A 129 -12.86 -2.09 -5.54
N PHE A 130 -12.41 -0.93 -5.97
CA PHE A 130 -11.91 0.14 -5.12
C PHE A 130 -12.23 1.50 -5.73
N TYR A 131 -12.14 2.52 -4.89
CA TYR A 131 -12.38 3.90 -5.29
C TYR A 131 -11.07 4.60 -5.60
N LEU A 132 -11.13 5.49 -6.58
CA LEU A 132 -10.11 6.49 -6.85
C LEU A 132 -10.74 7.85 -6.61
N SER A 133 -10.06 8.70 -5.83
CA SER A 133 -10.45 10.09 -5.75
C SER A 133 -10.13 10.81 -7.06
N ARG A 134 -10.77 11.97 -7.27
CA ARG A 134 -10.43 12.86 -8.39
C ARG A 134 -8.94 13.23 -8.36
N ASN A 135 -8.43 13.57 -7.18
CA ASN A 135 -7.06 14.01 -6.98
C ASN A 135 -6.06 12.90 -7.35
N GLU A 136 -6.29 11.67 -6.89
CA GLU A 136 -5.47 10.51 -7.26
C GLU A 136 -5.47 10.25 -8.77
N LEU A 137 -6.64 10.34 -9.40
CA LEU A 137 -6.75 10.11 -10.84
C LEU A 137 -6.01 11.19 -11.63
N GLU A 138 -6.24 12.46 -11.33
CA GLU A 138 -5.57 13.61 -11.95
C GLU A 138 -4.04 13.51 -11.74
N PHE A 139 -3.59 13.23 -10.51
CA PHE A 139 -2.17 13.10 -10.20
C PHE A 139 -1.51 11.90 -10.92
N SER A 140 -2.24 10.80 -11.12
CA SER A 140 -1.76 9.64 -11.90
C SER A 140 -1.49 9.97 -13.37
N GLU A 141 -2.21 10.95 -13.93
CA GLU A 141 -2.04 11.46 -15.29
C GLU A 141 -0.90 12.48 -15.37
N GLU A 142 -0.68 13.26 -14.31
CA GLU A 142 0.41 14.24 -14.21
C GLU A 142 1.79 13.58 -14.03
N ARG A 143 1.86 12.49 -13.26
CA ARG A 143 3.13 11.81 -12.90
C ARG A 143 3.12 10.32 -13.29
N PRO A 144 2.86 9.95 -14.55
CA PRO A 144 2.65 8.55 -14.96
C PRO A 144 3.90 7.67 -14.75
N ASP A 145 5.08 8.26 -14.87
CA ASP A 145 6.34 7.53 -14.71
C ASP A 145 6.62 7.12 -13.25
N ALA A 146 6.11 7.90 -12.29
CA ALA A 146 6.36 7.71 -10.86
C ALA A 146 5.17 7.15 -10.07
N PHE A 147 3.94 7.50 -10.46
CA PHE A 147 2.73 7.14 -9.74
C PHE A 147 2.42 5.64 -9.87
N ARG A 148 2.11 4.98 -8.75
CA ARG A 148 1.67 3.58 -8.74
C ARG A 148 0.54 3.41 -7.75
N ILE A 149 -0.45 2.59 -8.09
CA ILE A 149 -1.39 2.07 -7.09
C ILE A 149 -0.81 0.78 -6.56
N VAL A 150 -0.65 0.67 -5.24
CA VAL A 150 -0.29 -0.58 -4.56
C VAL A 150 -1.55 -1.19 -3.97
N ARG A 151 -1.99 -2.32 -4.51
CA ARG A 151 -3.20 -3.01 -4.08
C ARG A 151 -2.87 -4.11 -3.09
N LEU A 152 -3.17 -3.87 -1.82
CA LEU A 152 -3.12 -4.89 -0.75
C LEU A 152 -4.46 -5.61 -0.67
N TYR A 153 -4.43 -6.93 -0.70
CA TYR A 153 -5.62 -7.77 -0.60
C TYR A 153 -5.34 -9.01 0.25
N ASP A 154 -6.41 -9.76 0.57
CA ASP A 154 -6.36 -10.86 1.54
C ASP A 154 -5.73 -10.45 2.89
N PHE A 155 -5.83 -9.16 3.25
CA PHE A 155 -5.09 -8.54 4.34
C PHE A 155 -5.42 -9.11 5.73
N ALA A 156 -6.57 -9.76 5.89
CA ALA A 156 -6.96 -10.45 7.13
C ALA A 156 -6.34 -11.86 7.28
N ARG A 157 -5.67 -12.37 6.25
CA ARG A 157 -5.06 -13.71 6.20
C ARG A 157 -3.56 -13.59 5.97
N VAL A 158 -3.15 -13.71 4.71
CA VAL A 158 -1.77 -13.53 4.26
C VAL A 158 -1.81 -12.34 3.31
N PRO A 159 -1.36 -11.16 3.74
CA PRO A 159 -1.34 -9.98 2.88
C PRO A 159 -0.60 -10.28 1.58
N ARG A 160 -1.25 -9.97 0.47
CA ARG A 160 -0.68 -10.06 -0.89
C ARG A 160 -0.81 -8.70 -1.54
N ALA A 161 0.13 -8.37 -2.41
CA ALA A 161 0.11 -7.09 -3.10
C ALA A 161 0.52 -7.21 -4.56
N PHE A 162 -0.05 -6.33 -5.39
CA PHE A 162 0.40 -6.07 -6.75
C PHE A 162 0.36 -4.57 -7.00
N GLU A 163 1.01 -4.12 -8.08
CA GLU A 163 1.05 -2.72 -8.48
C GLU A 163 0.33 -2.48 -9.81
N LEU A 164 -0.31 -1.32 -9.92
CA LEU A 164 -0.85 -0.82 -11.17
C LEU A 164 -0.12 0.45 -11.57
N SER A 165 0.40 0.47 -12.79
CA SER A 165 1.03 1.64 -13.39
C SER A 165 0.04 2.39 -14.30
N PRO A 166 0.11 3.72 -14.35
CA PRO A 166 -0.55 4.51 -15.38
C PRO A 166 -0.13 4.10 -16.81
N PRO A 167 -0.97 4.36 -17.83
CA PRO A 167 -2.29 4.99 -17.73
C PRO A 167 -3.33 4.02 -17.15
N LEU A 168 -4.01 4.43 -16.07
CA LEU A 168 -4.86 3.54 -15.27
C LEU A 168 -6.03 2.95 -16.07
N ASN A 169 -6.54 3.70 -17.05
CA ASN A 169 -7.63 3.25 -17.93
C ASN A 169 -7.27 2.06 -18.85
N LYS A 170 -5.99 1.66 -18.92
CA LYS A 170 -5.54 0.45 -19.64
C LYS A 170 -5.51 -0.79 -18.76
N VAL A 171 -5.41 -0.62 -17.45
CA VAL A 171 -5.22 -1.73 -16.50
C VAL A 171 -6.44 -1.96 -15.61
N VAL A 172 -7.30 -0.95 -15.46
CA VAL A 172 -8.57 -1.06 -14.73
C VAL A 172 -9.70 -0.32 -15.47
N ARG A 173 -10.94 -0.73 -15.21
CA ARG A 173 -12.13 0.00 -15.68
C ARG A 173 -12.50 1.06 -14.64
N ILE A 174 -12.45 2.32 -15.06
CA ILE A 174 -12.82 3.46 -14.21
C ILE A 174 -14.22 3.91 -14.60
N ARG A 175 -15.10 4.08 -13.60
CA ARG A 175 -16.44 4.65 -13.78
C ARG A 175 -16.62 5.79 -12.78
N PRO A 176 -17.21 6.93 -13.18
CA PRO A 176 -17.59 7.96 -12.23
C PRO A 176 -18.63 7.39 -11.25
N GLU A 177 -18.33 7.42 -9.96
CA GLU A 177 -19.25 6.96 -8.90
C GLU A 177 -19.87 8.13 -8.13
N SER A 178 -19.19 9.28 -8.04
CA SER A 178 -19.67 10.47 -7.35
C SER A 178 -19.61 11.72 -8.23
N TYR A 179 -20.61 12.58 -8.10
CA TYR A 179 -20.72 13.86 -8.80
C TYR A 179 -20.81 14.99 -7.78
N LYS A 180 -19.94 15.99 -7.90
CA LYS A 180 -20.02 17.22 -7.09
C LYS A 180 -20.89 18.24 -7.82
N ALA A 181 -21.90 18.76 -7.14
CA ALA A 181 -22.66 19.93 -7.58
C ALA A 181 -22.20 21.16 -6.80
N SER A 182 -22.07 22.29 -7.47
CA SER A 182 -21.81 23.58 -6.84
C SER A 182 -22.63 24.66 -7.54
N PHE A 183 -23.14 25.61 -6.76
CA PHE A 183 -23.59 26.89 -7.29
C PHE A 183 -22.34 27.72 -7.56
N ALA A 184 -22.29 28.37 -8.73
CA ALA A 184 -21.20 29.28 -9.09
C ALA A 184 -21.01 30.36 -8.02
#